data_AF-A0A7W1RPR4-F1
#
_entry.id   AF-A0A7W1RPR4-F1
#
_cell.length_a   1.000
_cell.length_b   1.000
_cell.length_c   1.000
_cell.angle_alpha   90.00
_cell.angle_beta   90.00
_cell.angle_gamma   90.00
#
_symmetry.space_group_name_H-M   'P 1'
#
loop_
_entity.id
_entity.type
_entity.pdbx_description
1 polymer ?
#
loop_
_entity_poly.entity_id
_entity_poly.type
_entity_poly.pdbx_seq_one_letter_code
_entity_poly.pdbx_strand_id
1 'polypeptide(L)'
;MTDVHGVVAIACSLSRFLNHQDYRTFVTLLCLEMRTRNFAATRTFFEMGESAGDIAGHLKESHPDAVIWYCPEKVSREVAARLHDMGIAIIAIRGSGLPNIGCDYIVRRQLALSEIVRAWKKQAITTVKVVVGPWRSSADEEKIGRTLEDLEIVAEFVTPGTRPLKEFTKRLTAAPLCGIIVSQAAAVHWSMNAPEALGQLAQGAPLALLDGPISAPFGKFDDTIIDLVTVDWAAAAKSIGHDLWTRHVRSPDEPLIFEAAALLRVPLSLYSQKL
;
A
#
# COMPACT_ATOMS: atom_id res chain seq x y z
N MET A 1 15.78 -26.54 -23.66
CA MET A 1 14.71 -26.41 -22.64
C MET A 1 15.34 -25.73 -21.46
N THR A 2 14.90 -24.53 -21.10
CA THR A 2 15.33 -23.88 -19.86
C THR A 2 14.58 -24.54 -18.72
N ASP A 3 15.30 -25.15 -17.79
CA ASP A 3 14.69 -25.83 -16.64
C ASP A 3 13.96 -24.81 -15.75
N VAL A 4 12.80 -25.22 -15.24
CA VAL A 4 12.01 -24.41 -14.30
C VAL A 4 12.65 -24.51 -12.92
N HIS A 5 12.91 -23.37 -12.28
CA HIS A 5 13.61 -23.32 -10.98
C HIS A 5 12.72 -23.68 -9.78
N GLY A 6 11.41 -23.56 -9.96
CA GLY A 6 10.40 -23.86 -8.96
C GLY A 6 9.05 -23.24 -9.33
N VAL A 7 8.03 -23.59 -8.55
CA VAL A 7 6.67 -23.05 -8.65
C VAL A 7 6.47 -22.03 -7.53
N VAL A 8 6.03 -20.83 -7.88
CA VAL A 8 5.75 -19.75 -6.93
C VAL A 8 4.29 -19.34 -7.07
N ALA A 9 3.55 -19.39 -5.97
CA ALA A 9 2.21 -18.81 -5.89
C ALA A 9 2.29 -17.40 -5.32
N ILE A 10 1.61 -16.45 -5.94
CA ILE A 10 1.50 -15.08 -5.44
C ILE A 10 0.09 -14.92 -4.88
N ALA A 11 -0.01 -14.75 -3.56
CA ALA A 11 -1.27 -14.57 -2.86
C ALA A 11 -1.82 -13.17 -3.13
N CYS A 12 -2.97 -13.10 -3.80
CA CYS A 12 -3.56 -11.87 -4.29
C CYS A 12 -4.94 -11.63 -3.65
N SER A 13 -5.06 -10.61 -2.80
CA SER A 13 -6.38 -10.13 -2.38
C SER A 13 -7.08 -9.52 -3.60
N LEU A 14 -8.23 -10.08 -4.00
CA LEU A 14 -8.96 -9.63 -5.17
C LEU A 14 -9.41 -8.17 -5.01
N SER A 15 -10.00 -7.84 -3.85
CA SER A 15 -10.42 -6.47 -3.54
C SER A 15 -9.29 -5.45 -3.62
N ARG A 16 -8.09 -5.75 -3.10
CA ARG A 16 -6.92 -4.86 -3.20
C ARG A 16 -6.37 -4.79 -4.61
N PHE A 17 -6.34 -5.91 -5.34
CA PHE A 17 -5.86 -5.93 -6.71
C PHE A 17 -6.72 -5.04 -7.64
N LEU A 18 -8.03 -5.01 -7.42
CA LEU A 18 -8.94 -4.16 -8.18
C LEU A 18 -8.79 -2.68 -7.77
N ASN A 19 -8.74 -2.40 -6.48
CA ASN A 19 -8.89 -1.04 -5.99
C ASN A 19 -7.57 -0.29 -5.72
N HIS A 20 -6.47 -0.99 -5.47
CA HIS A 20 -5.19 -0.39 -5.08
C HIS A 20 -4.19 -0.52 -6.24
N GLN A 21 -3.87 0.60 -6.88
CA GLN A 21 -2.95 0.64 -8.02
C GLN A 21 -1.57 0.07 -7.67
N ASP A 22 -0.99 0.48 -6.54
CA ASP A 22 0.32 -0.02 -6.10
C ASP A 22 0.34 -1.53 -5.85
N TYR A 23 -0.71 -2.07 -5.25
CA TYR A 23 -0.85 -3.51 -5.02
C TYR A 23 -0.87 -4.28 -6.35
N ARG A 24 -1.68 -3.82 -7.30
CA ARG A 24 -1.78 -4.41 -8.64
C ARG A 24 -0.47 -4.31 -9.41
N THR A 25 0.18 -3.15 -9.39
CA THR A 25 1.47 -2.91 -10.02
C THR A 25 2.51 -3.85 -9.47
N PHE A 26 2.65 -3.93 -8.14
CA PHE A 26 3.61 -4.82 -7.49
C PHE A 26 3.39 -6.29 -7.85
N VAL A 27 2.15 -6.81 -7.70
CA VAL A 27 1.82 -8.20 -8.05
C VAL A 27 2.15 -8.50 -9.52
N THR A 28 1.84 -7.57 -10.42
CA THR A 28 2.10 -7.74 -11.86
C THR A 28 3.60 -7.78 -12.16
N LEU A 29 4.37 -6.83 -11.60
CA LEU A 29 5.82 -6.78 -11.78
C LEU A 29 6.51 -8.00 -11.16
N LEU A 30 6.04 -8.46 -10.01
CA LEU A 30 6.57 -9.65 -9.35
C LEU A 30 6.33 -10.90 -10.21
N CYS A 31 5.13 -11.10 -10.77
CA CYS A 31 4.87 -12.19 -11.72
C CYS A 31 5.83 -12.17 -12.91
N LEU A 32 6.04 -10.99 -13.49
CA LEU A 32 6.92 -10.82 -14.65
C LEU A 32 8.36 -11.18 -14.28
N GLU A 33 8.85 -10.68 -13.15
CA GLU A 33 10.20 -10.96 -12.67
C GLU A 33 10.41 -12.46 -12.38
N MET A 34 9.44 -13.12 -11.74
CA MET A 34 9.52 -14.56 -11.50
C MET A 34 9.66 -15.34 -12.81
N ARG A 35 8.87 -14.98 -13.83
CA ARG A 35 8.94 -15.62 -15.16
C ARG A 35 10.26 -15.35 -15.88
N THR A 36 10.77 -14.12 -15.80
CA THR A 36 12.10 -13.76 -16.34
C THR A 36 13.22 -14.61 -15.72
N ARG A 37 13.02 -15.07 -14.48
CA ARG A 37 13.93 -15.96 -13.75
C ARG A 37 13.53 -17.43 -13.81
N ASN A 38 12.77 -17.85 -14.84
CA ASN A 38 12.38 -19.24 -15.06
C ASN A 38 11.64 -19.91 -13.87
N PHE A 39 10.91 -19.14 -13.07
CA PHE A 39 9.93 -19.69 -12.12
C PHE A 39 8.56 -19.83 -12.78
N ALA A 40 7.85 -20.91 -12.46
CA ALA A 40 6.44 -21.05 -12.78
C ALA A 40 5.62 -20.23 -11.78
N ALA A 41 5.27 -19.00 -12.16
CA ALA A 41 4.54 -18.08 -11.30
C ALA A 41 3.03 -18.08 -11.57
N THR A 42 2.23 -18.37 -10.53
CA THR A 42 0.78 -18.27 -10.57
C THR A 42 0.27 -17.15 -9.65
N ARG A 43 -0.84 -16.51 -10.05
CA ARG A 43 -1.59 -15.59 -9.18
C ARG A 43 -2.77 -16.33 -8.62
N THR A 44 -2.81 -16.47 -7.30
CA THR A 44 -3.93 -17.10 -6.61
C THR A 44 -4.73 -16.01 -5.93
N PHE A 45 -5.95 -15.80 -6.41
CA PHE A 45 -6.85 -14.80 -5.86
C PHE A 45 -7.64 -15.36 -4.68
N PHE A 46 -7.88 -14.51 -3.69
CA PHE A 46 -8.77 -14.77 -2.56
C PHE A 46 -9.52 -13.50 -2.18
N GLU A 47 -10.67 -13.68 -1.55
CA GLU A 47 -11.55 -12.61 -1.07
C GLU A 47 -11.46 -12.37 0.44
N MET A 48 -11.84 -11.15 0.82
CA MET A 48 -11.94 -10.74 2.22
C MET A 48 -13.16 -11.41 2.86
N GLY A 49 -12.94 -12.46 3.64
CA GLY A 49 -14.00 -13.21 4.34
C GLY A 49 -13.93 -14.72 4.14
N GLU A 50 -13.09 -15.20 3.23
CA GLU A 50 -12.77 -16.62 3.13
C GLU A 50 -12.13 -17.15 4.42
N SER A 51 -12.37 -18.43 4.72
CA SER A 51 -11.73 -19.06 5.87
C SER A 51 -10.23 -19.28 5.59
N ALA A 52 -9.44 -19.39 6.65
CA ALA A 52 -8.02 -19.70 6.50
C ALA A 52 -7.78 -21.06 5.81
N GLY A 53 -8.74 -21.99 5.90
CA GLY A 53 -8.69 -23.28 5.21
C GLY A 53 -8.87 -23.13 3.70
N ASP A 54 -9.83 -22.33 3.27
CA ASP A 54 -10.13 -22.10 1.85
C ASP A 54 -8.97 -21.39 1.15
N ILE A 55 -8.45 -20.33 1.76
CA ILE A 55 -7.31 -19.58 1.24
C ILE A 55 -6.07 -20.48 1.11
N ALA A 56 -5.78 -21.29 2.15
CA ALA A 56 -4.67 -22.25 2.09
C ALA A 56 -4.90 -23.32 1.00
N GLY A 57 -6.15 -23.76 0.81
CA GLY A 57 -6.56 -24.66 -0.26
C GLY A 57 -6.23 -24.10 -1.64
N HIS A 58 -6.73 -22.90 -1.94
CA HIS A 58 -6.48 -22.20 -3.21
C HIS A 58 -4.97 -22.01 -3.47
N LEU A 59 -4.20 -21.63 -2.43
CA LEU A 59 -2.75 -21.43 -2.58
C LEU A 59 -2.01 -22.74 -2.85
N LYS A 60 -2.49 -23.85 -2.30
CA LYS A 60 -1.91 -25.18 -2.50
C LYS A 60 -2.19 -25.78 -3.88
N GLU A 61 -3.26 -25.39 -4.57
CA GLU A 61 -3.70 -26.04 -5.84
C GLU A 61 -2.60 -26.14 -6.90
N SER A 62 -1.71 -25.14 -6.96
CA SER A 62 -0.59 -25.11 -7.90
C SER A 62 0.64 -25.93 -7.46
N HIS A 63 0.58 -26.58 -6.30
CA HIS A 63 1.71 -27.24 -5.64
C HIS A 63 2.97 -26.34 -5.57
N PRO A 64 2.86 -25.12 -5.01
CA PRO A 64 3.97 -24.18 -5.00
C PRO A 64 5.08 -24.61 -4.03
N ASP A 65 6.33 -24.35 -4.39
CA ASP A 65 7.48 -24.43 -3.49
C ASP A 65 7.44 -23.28 -2.46
N ALA A 66 6.95 -22.11 -2.88
CA ALA A 66 6.81 -20.94 -2.04
C ALA A 66 5.59 -20.09 -2.40
N VAL A 67 5.04 -19.42 -1.38
CA VAL A 67 3.98 -18.41 -1.50
C VAL A 67 4.57 -17.04 -1.20
N ILE A 68 4.49 -16.11 -2.15
CA ILE A 68 4.80 -14.70 -1.91
C ILE A 68 3.51 -13.96 -1.53
N TRP A 69 3.53 -13.25 -0.40
CA TRP A 69 2.36 -12.56 0.12
C TRP A 69 2.65 -11.10 0.47
N TYR A 70 2.05 -10.17 -0.27
CA TYR A 70 2.12 -8.73 0.02
C TYR A 70 0.97 -8.25 0.91
N CYS A 71 1.31 -7.52 1.96
CA CYS A 71 0.41 -7.02 3.01
C CYS A 71 -0.51 -8.12 3.58
N PRO A 72 0.05 -9.22 4.12
CA PRO A 72 -0.75 -10.22 4.81
C PRO A 72 -1.58 -9.57 5.92
N GLU A 73 -2.77 -10.09 6.19
CA GLU A 73 -3.70 -9.58 7.20
C GLU A 73 -3.73 -10.50 8.43
N LYS A 74 -4.68 -10.27 9.37
CA LYS A 74 -4.82 -11.11 10.58
C LYS A 74 -5.04 -12.59 10.25
N VAL A 75 -5.90 -12.90 9.27
CA VAL A 75 -6.18 -14.27 8.82
C VAL A 75 -4.92 -14.96 8.27
N SER A 76 -3.94 -14.18 7.80
CA SER A 76 -2.71 -14.72 7.24
C SER A 76 -1.86 -15.48 8.25
N ARG A 77 -2.01 -15.29 9.58
CA ARG A 77 -1.30 -16.11 10.56
C ARG A 77 -1.75 -17.57 10.51
N GLU A 78 -3.06 -17.79 10.46
CA GLU A 78 -3.63 -19.14 10.40
C GLU A 78 -3.36 -19.80 9.06
N VAL A 79 -3.48 -19.04 7.96
CA VAL A 79 -3.09 -19.53 6.62
C VAL A 79 -1.60 -19.87 6.61
N ALA A 80 -0.76 -19.03 7.22
CA ALA A 80 0.67 -19.26 7.24
C ALA A 80 1.06 -20.52 8.00
N ALA A 81 0.46 -20.77 9.17
CA ALA A 81 0.66 -22.00 9.91
C ALA A 81 0.27 -23.23 9.06
N ARG A 82 -0.88 -23.18 8.38
CA ARG A 82 -1.36 -24.27 7.52
C ARG A 82 -0.43 -24.55 6.34
N LEU A 83 0.05 -23.51 5.66
CA LEU A 83 0.99 -23.65 4.54
C LEU A 83 2.34 -24.21 5.02
N HIS A 84 2.82 -23.76 6.19
CA HIS A 84 4.02 -24.30 6.82
C HIS A 84 3.88 -25.80 7.13
N ASP A 85 2.74 -26.23 7.69
CA ASP A 85 2.45 -27.65 7.94
C ASP A 85 2.43 -28.50 6.66
N MET A 86 2.20 -27.87 5.50
CA MET A 86 2.25 -28.49 4.17
C MET A 86 3.65 -28.45 3.55
N GLY A 87 4.65 -27.90 4.23
CA GLY A 87 6.01 -27.73 3.71
C GLY A 87 6.17 -26.59 2.70
N ILE A 88 5.20 -25.69 2.61
CA ILE A 88 5.21 -24.56 1.66
C ILE A 88 5.84 -23.34 2.35
N ALA A 89 6.93 -22.82 1.79
CA ALA A 89 7.59 -21.64 2.32
C ALA A 89 6.73 -20.37 2.09
N ILE A 90 6.80 -19.41 3.01
CA ILE A 90 6.08 -18.14 2.87
C ILE A 90 7.08 -17.01 2.87
N ILE A 91 6.95 -16.13 1.88
CA ILE A 91 7.76 -14.94 1.72
C ILE A 91 6.83 -13.75 1.90
N ALA A 92 6.91 -13.12 3.06
CA ALA A 92 5.98 -12.06 3.43
C ALA A 92 6.59 -10.68 3.20
N ILE A 93 5.85 -9.81 2.50
CA ILE A 93 6.18 -8.39 2.32
C ILE A 93 5.22 -7.55 3.15
N ARG A 94 5.74 -6.80 4.11
CA ARG A 94 4.98 -5.89 4.94
C ARG A 94 4.87 -4.51 4.28
N GLY A 95 3.66 -4.06 3.95
CA GLY A 95 3.42 -2.70 3.44
C GLY A 95 2.90 -1.72 4.49
N SER A 96 1.75 -2.04 5.08
CA SER A 96 1.10 -1.29 6.16
C SER A 96 0.27 -2.26 7.02
N GLY A 97 0.02 -1.91 8.28
CA GLY A 97 -0.70 -2.75 9.24
C GLY A 97 0.11 -3.92 9.83
N LEU A 98 -0.56 -4.72 10.67
CA LEU A 98 -0.02 -5.94 11.27
C LEU A 98 -0.39 -7.17 10.44
N PRO A 99 0.58 -8.09 10.28
CA PRO A 99 0.55 -9.20 11.22
C PRO A 99 1.88 -9.37 11.97
N ASN A 100 1.77 -10.00 13.13
CA ASN A 100 2.87 -10.57 13.93
C ASN A 100 3.48 -11.82 13.26
N ILE A 101 3.52 -11.86 11.91
CA ILE A 101 4.30 -12.85 11.18
C ILE A 101 5.64 -12.20 10.86
N GLY A 102 6.71 -12.99 10.93
CA GLY A 102 8.00 -12.57 10.40
C GLY A 102 7.84 -12.17 8.93
N CYS A 103 8.38 -11.03 8.55
CA CYS A 103 8.35 -10.58 7.16
C CYS A 103 9.78 -10.44 6.67
N ASP A 104 10.09 -11.05 5.54
CA ASP A 104 11.38 -11.01 4.86
C ASP A 104 11.67 -9.62 4.29
N TYR A 105 10.60 -8.90 3.92
CA TYR A 105 10.66 -7.60 3.29
C TYR A 105 9.72 -6.60 3.96
N ILE A 106 10.15 -5.35 4.05
CA ILE A 106 9.37 -4.25 4.61
C ILE A 106 9.36 -3.06 3.66
N VAL A 107 8.19 -2.49 3.40
CA VAL A 107 8.05 -1.19 2.76
C VAL A 107 7.91 -0.13 3.85
N ARG A 108 8.82 0.84 3.86
CA ARG A 108 8.84 1.92 4.86
C ARG A 108 8.47 3.24 4.20
N ARG A 109 7.50 3.95 4.79
CA ARG A 109 6.92 5.19 4.25
C ARG A 109 7.19 6.43 5.10
N GLN A 110 7.72 6.23 6.30
CA GLN A 110 7.89 7.27 7.31
C GLN A 110 8.88 8.35 6.86
N LEU A 111 9.94 7.99 6.14
CA LEU A 111 10.90 8.96 5.60
C LEU A 111 10.24 9.87 4.55
N ALA A 112 9.55 9.29 3.56
CA ALA A 112 8.81 10.06 2.56
C ALA A 112 7.73 10.96 3.19
N LEU A 113 6.96 10.45 4.15
CA LEU A 113 6.01 11.26 4.91
C LEU A 113 6.72 12.43 5.62
N SER A 114 7.85 12.17 6.25
CA SER A 114 8.61 13.22 6.93
C SER A 114 9.12 14.29 5.97
N GLU A 115 9.54 13.91 4.76
CA GLU A 115 9.97 14.85 3.72
C GLU A 115 8.83 15.76 3.26
N ILE A 116 7.65 15.19 3.00
CA ILE A 116 6.43 15.93 2.66
C ILE A 116 6.09 16.93 3.76
N VAL A 117 6.02 16.48 5.01
CA VAL A 117 5.63 17.32 6.15
C VAL A 117 6.67 18.41 6.41
N ARG A 118 7.96 18.13 6.26
CA ARG A 118 9.01 19.17 6.35
C ARG A 118 8.88 20.21 5.23
N ALA A 119 8.51 19.81 4.02
CA ALA A 119 8.23 20.75 2.93
C ALA A 119 7.01 21.63 3.23
N TRP A 120 5.99 21.08 3.88
CA TRP A 120 4.82 21.83 4.36
C TRP A 120 5.15 22.79 5.50
N LYS A 121 6.00 22.39 6.47
CA LYS A 121 6.47 23.29 7.53
C LYS A 121 7.14 24.55 6.98
N LYS A 122 7.93 24.42 5.89
CA LYS A 122 8.54 25.57 5.21
C LYS A 122 7.51 26.54 4.61
N GLN A 123 6.27 26.09 4.39
CA GLN A 123 5.12 26.88 3.94
C GLN A 123 4.24 27.33 5.10
N ALA A 124 4.77 27.30 6.34
CA ALA A 124 4.08 27.67 7.57
C ALA A 124 2.87 26.80 7.93
N ILE A 125 2.75 25.59 7.38
CA ILE A 125 1.74 24.61 7.82
C ILE A 125 2.08 24.14 9.24
N THR A 126 1.12 24.28 10.15
CA THR A 126 1.27 23.91 11.58
C THR A 126 0.40 22.74 12.00
N THR A 127 -0.65 22.46 11.23
CA THR A 127 -1.65 21.44 11.54
C THR A 127 -1.82 20.51 10.34
N VAL A 128 -1.95 19.21 10.60
CA VAL A 128 -2.23 18.21 9.58
C VAL A 128 -3.48 17.42 9.96
N LYS A 129 -4.44 17.37 9.04
CA LYS A 129 -5.61 16.50 9.15
C LYS A 129 -5.35 15.20 8.40
N VAL A 130 -5.41 14.07 9.11
CA VAL A 130 -5.24 12.74 8.56
C VAL A 130 -6.62 12.12 8.32
N VAL A 131 -7.02 12.04 7.05
CA VAL A 131 -8.27 11.42 6.64
C VAL A 131 -8.11 9.90 6.64
N VAL A 132 -8.80 9.26 7.57
CA VAL A 132 -8.80 7.80 7.71
C VAL A 132 -10.03 7.19 7.05
N GLY A 133 -9.82 6.08 6.34
CA GLY A 133 -10.87 5.39 5.61
C GLY A 133 -11.79 4.55 6.51
N PRO A 134 -12.79 3.87 5.91
CA PRO A 134 -13.70 2.97 6.64
C PRO A 134 -12.95 1.78 7.27
N TRP A 135 -11.80 1.41 6.70
CA TRP A 135 -10.98 0.30 7.17
C TRP A 135 -9.78 0.89 7.90
N ARG A 136 -9.95 1.08 9.22
CA ARG A 136 -8.93 1.67 10.10
C ARG A 136 -7.89 0.64 10.52
N SER A 137 -6.64 1.06 10.51
CA SER A 137 -5.51 0.31 11.05
C SER A 137 -4.89 1.15 12.16
N SER A 138 -5.14 0.78 13.42
CA SER A 138 -4.60 1.52 14.57
C SER A 138 -3.07 1.62 14.53
N ALA A 139 -2.40 0.59 14.02
CA ALA A 139 -0.96 0.57 13.86
C ALA A 139 -0.45 1.59 12.82
N ASP A 140 -1.21 1.82 11.75
CA ASP A 140 -0.82 2.82 10.74
C ASP A 140 -1.14 4.23 11.22
N GLU A 141 -2.28 4.43 11.88
CA GLU A 141 -2.62 5.70 12.53
C GLU A 141 -1.56 6.08 13.57
N GLU A 142 -1.13 5.14 14.41
CA GLU A 142 -0.06 5.36 15.39
C GLU A 142 1.27 5.72 14.74
N LYS A 143 1.68 5.02 13.66
CA LYS A 143 2.92 5.34 12.94
C LYS A 143 2.88 6.74 12.32
N ILE A 144 1.76 7.12 11.71
CA ILE A 144 1.57 8.46 11.14
C ILE A 144 1.60 9.50 12.27
N GLY A 145 0.88 9.24 13.37
CA GLY A 145 0.83 10.12 14.54
C GLY A 145 2.21 10.38 15.12
N ARG A 146 2.99 9.34 15.40
CA ARG A 146 4.38 9.46 15.88
C ARG A 146 5.26 10.26 14.91
N THR A 147 5.14 10.01 13.60
CA THR A 147 5.92 10.75 12.59
C THR A 147 5.59 12.25 12.60
N LEU A 148 4.31 12.61 12.80
CA LEU A 148 3.88 14.00 12.87
C LEU A 148 4.30 14.66 14.20
N GLU A 149 4.23 13.90 15.30
CA GLU A 149 4.68 14.33 16.64
C GLU A 149 6.19 14.62 16.65
N ASP A 150 7.01 13.73 16.09
CA ASP A 150 8.47 13.91 15.95
C ASP A 150 8.83 15.16 15.12
N LEU A 151 7.91 15.62 14.28
CA LEU A 151 8.05 16.83 13.46
C LEU A 151 7.36 18.04 14.07
N GLU A 152 6.85 17.94 15.30
CA GLU A 152 6.17 19.02 16.02
C GLU A 152 4.98 19.60 15.23
N ILE A 153 4.22 18.73 14.57
CA ILE A 153 3.00 19.09 13.85
C ILE A 153 1.79 18.57 14.61
N VAL A 154 0.78 19.43 14.78
CA VAL A 154 -0.48 19.02 15.40
C VAL A 154 -1.25 18.13 14.42
N ALA A 155 -1.48 16.88 14.80
CA ALA A 155 -2.21 15.90 14.00
C ALA A 155 -3.67 15.75 14.47
N GLU A 156 -4.62 15.82 13.53
CA GLU A 156 -6.03 15.53 13.77
C GLU A 156 -6.49 14.37 12.88
N PHE A 157 -6.87 13.23 13.47
CA PHE A 157 -7.39 12.09 12.72
C PHE A 157 -8.89 12.24 12.52
N VAL A 158 -9.33 12.27 11.26
CA VAL A 158 -10.70 12.64 10.89
C VAL A 158 -11.34 11.59 9.98
N THR A 159 -12.64 11.36 10.18
CA THR A 159 -13.46 10.51 9.32
C THR A 159 -14.67 11.28 8.79
N PRO A 160 -15.15 10.94 7.58
CA PRO A 160 -16.38 11.53 7.04
C PRO A 160 -17.63 11.12 7.85
N GLY A 161 -17.63 9.93 8.47
CA GLY A 161 -18.78 9.41 9.21
C GLY A 161 -19.99 9.26 8.30
N THR A 162 -21.15 9.73 8.74
CA THR A 162 -22.41 9.74 7.96
C THR A 162 -22.60 10.99 7.10
N ARG A 163 -21.65 11.93 7.11
CA ARG A 163 -21.82 13.22 6.44
C ARG A 163 -21.61 13.10 4.93
N PRO A 164 -22.30 13.93 4.13
CA PRO A 164 -21.99 14.05 2.71
C PRO A 164 -20.52 14.42 2.50
N LEU A 165 -19.82 13.72 1.60
CA LEU A 165 -18.39 13.95 1.33
C LEU A 165 -18.08 15.41 0.97
N LYS A 166 -18.99 16.08 0.24
CA LYS A 166 -18.86 17.50 -0.13
C LYS A 166 -18.84 18.46 1.06
N GLU A 167 -19.60 18.18 2.12
CA GLU A 167 -19.57 18.98 3.34
C GLU A 167 -18.31 18.69 4.15
N PHE A 168 -17.90 17.42 4.16
CA PHE A 168 -16.67 16.99 4.82
C PHE A 168 -15.44 17.67 4.21
N THR A 169 -15.29 17.69 2.88
CA THR A 169 -14.16 18.33 2.20
C THR A 169 -14.07 19.82 2.50
N LYS A 170 -15.18 20.55 2.44
CA LYS A 170 -15.22 21.98 2.79
C LYS A 170 -14.73 22.26 4.22
N ARG A 171 -15.07 21.38 5.17
CA ARG A 171 -14.61 21.53 6.56
C ARG A 171 -13.14 21.20 6.74
N LEU A 172 -12.61 20.27 5.94
CA LEU A 172 -11.18 19.94 6.00
C LEU A 172 -10.33 21.15 5.62
N THR A 173 -10.73 21.88 4.59
CA THR A 173 -10.00 23.04 4.06
C THR A 173 -10.34 24.37 4.74
N ALA A 174 -11.26 24.39 5.72
CA ALA A 174 -11.67 25.61 6.41
C ALA A 174 -10.61 26.20 7.36
N ALA A 175 -9.65 25.39 7.82
CA ALA A 175 -8.61 25.84 8.73
C ALA A 175 -7.43 26.43 7.92
N PRO A 176 -6.97 27.66 8.22
CA PRO A 176 -5.76 28.19 7.60
C PRO A 176 -4.54 27.37 8.03
N LEU A 177 -3.50 27.35 7.19
CA LEU A 177 -2.21 26.70 7.49
C LEU A 177 -2.35 25.19 7.83
N CYS A 178 -3.29 24.52 7.17
CA CYS A 178 -3.58 23.09 7.36
C CYS A 178 -3.13 22.28 6.14
N GLY A 179 -2.38 21.19 6.37
CA GLY A 179 -2.13 20.15 5.39
C GLY A 179 -3.13 18.99 5.55
N ILE A 180 -3.34 18.22 4.49
CA ILE A 180 -4.25 17.07 4.50
C ILE A 180 -3.51 15.82 4.01
N ILE A 181 -3.48 14.79 4.83
CA ILE A 181 -2.99 13.46 4.45
C ILE A 181 -4.20 12.55 4.25
N VAL A 182 -4.28 11.87 3.12
CA VAL A 182 -5.33 10.87 2.86
C VAL A 182 -4.71 9.48 2.89
N SER A 183 -5.18 8.65 3.82
CA SER A 183 -4.80 7.23 3.91
C SER A 183 -5.28 6.42 2.70
N GLN A 184 -4.67 5.26 2.41
CA GLN A 184 -5.09 4.38 1.31
C GLN A 184 -6.59 4.13 1.26
N ALA A 185 -7.16 3.67 2.38
CA ALA A 185 -8.56 3.27 2.44
C ALA A 185 -9.50 4.46 2.18
N ALA A 186 -9.13 5.66 2.61
CA ALA A 186 -9.88 6.87 2.29
C ALA A 186 -9.71 7.27 0.82
N ALA A 187 -8.48 7.24 0.30
CA ALA A 187 -8.16 7.62 -1.07
C ALA A 187 -8.93 6.73 -2.08
N VAL A 188 -8.94 5.42 -1.84
CA VAL A 188 -9.68 4.43 -2.63
C VAL A 188 -11.19 4.66 -2.55
N HIS A 189 -11.71 4.86 -1.34
CA HIS A 189 -13.15 5.11 -1.18
C HIS A 189 -13.56 6.38 -1.95
N TRP A 190 -12.75 7.43 -1.90
CA TRP A 190 -13.06 8.70 -2.54
C TRP A 190 -12.85 8.67 -4.04
N SER A 191 -11.79 8.02 -4.53
CA SER A 191 -11.52 7.91 -5.97
C SER A 191 -12.63 7.16 -6.71
N MET A 192 -13.28 6.21 -6.04
CA MET A 192 -14.37 5.42 -6.62
C MET A 192 -15.75 6.09 -6.48
N ASN A 193 -16.02 6.81 -5.38
CA ASN A 193 -17.36 7.33 -5.08
C ASN A 193 -17.52 8.85 -5.32
N ALA A 194 -16.43 9.61 -5.27
CA ALA A 194 -16.44 11.07 -5.42
C ALA A 194 -15.04 11.57 -5.82
N PRO A 195 -14.52 11.20 -7.00
CA PRO A 195 -13.14 11.53 -7.38
C PRO A 195 -12.88 13.05 -7.38
N GLU A 196 -13.89 13.87 -7.68
CA GLU A 196 -13.79 15.34 -7.65
C GLU A 196 -13.48 15.88 -6.25
N ALA A 197 -13.78 15.13 -5.18
CA ALA A 197 -13.48 15.51 -3.81
C ALA A 197 -11.97 15.67 -3.57
N LEU A 198 -11.15 14.84 -4.22
CA LEU A 198 -9.68 14.95 -4.12
C LEU A 198 -9.16 16.23 -4.77
N GLY A 199 -9.69 16.57 -5.95
CA GLY A 199 -9.37 17.84 -6.62
C GLY A 199 -9.77 19.05 -5.78
N GLN A 200 -10.96 19.03 -5.18
CA GLN A 200 -11.43 20.10 -4.29
C GLN A 200 -10.55 20.25 -3.04
N LEU A 201 -10.07 19.15 -2.47
CA LEU A 201 -9.14 19.22 -1.34
C LEU A 201 -7.82 19.86 -1.74
N ALA A 202 -7.22 19.41 -2.85
CA ALA A 202 -5.94 19.91 -3.34
C ALA A 202 -5.98 21.41 -3.69
N GLN A 203 -7.14 21.93 -4.10
CA GLN A 203 -7.33 23.36 -4.33
C GLN A 203 -7.37 24.18 -3.04
N GLY A 204 -7.83 23.61 -1.93
CA GLY A 204 -8.01 24.31 -0.67
C GLY A 204 -6.85 24.16 0.33
N ALA A 205 -6.05 23.10 0.22
CA ALA A 205 -4.95 22.80 1.12
C ALA A 205 -3.89 21.89 0.44
N PRO A 206 -2.62 21.93 0.89
CA PRO A 206 -1.64 20.92 0.53
C PRO A 206 -2.18 19.52 0.85
N LEU A 207 -2.17 18.64 -0.15
CA LEU A 207 -2.76 17.32 -0.10
C LEU A 207 -1.69 16.26 -0.37
N ALA A 208 -1.57 15.27 0.52
CA ALA A 208 -0.68 14.13 0.34
C ALA A 208 -1.44 12.80 0.27
N LEU A 209 -1.02 11.93 -0.64
CA LEU A 209 -1.47 10.53 -0.71
C LEU A 209 -0.34 9.62 -0.20
N LEU A 210 -0.62 8.91 0.90
CA LEU A 210 0.42 8.16 1.64
C LEU A 210 0.73 6.77 1.04
N ASP A 211 -0.20 6.21 0.26
CA ASP A 211 -0.12 4.83 -0.20
C ASP A 211 -0.08 4.73 -1.73
N GLY A 212 0.60 5.72 -2.34
CA GLY A 212 0.89 5.73 -3.76
C GLY A 212 -0.22 6.27 -4.65
N PRO A 213 0.02 6.17 -5.97
CA PRO A 213 -0.95 6.39 -7.03
C PRO A 213 -2.33 5.77 -6.77
N ILE A 214 -3.38 6.39 -7.31
CA ILE A 214 -4.76 5.94 -7.13
C ILE A 214 -5.40 5.49 -8.45
N SER A 215 -6.28 4.49 -8.35
CA SER A 215 -7.21 4.16 -9.42
C SER A 215 -8.46 5.03 -9.31
N ALA A 216 -8.72 5.80 -10.35
CA ALA A 216 -9.78 6.80 -10.38
C ALA A 216 -10.39 6.85 -11.80
N PRO A 217 -11.12 5.80 -12.21
CA PRO A 217 -11.61 5.64 -13.60
C PRO A 217 -12.39 6.84 -14.12
N PHE A 218 -13.16 7.49 -13.24
CA PHE A 218 -14.02 8.62 -13.58
C PHE A 218 -13.44 9.98 -13.17
N GLY A 219 -12.24 10.00 -12.59
CA GLY A 219 -11.63 11.22 -12.09
C GLY A 219 -11.09 12.12 -13.20
N LYS A 220 -11.27 13.43 -13.01
CA LYS A 220 -10.65 14.48 -13.82
C LYS A 220 -9.76 15.32 -12.91
N PHE A 221 -8.45 15.28 -13.15
CA PHE A 221 -7.43 15.82 -12.26
C PHE A 221 -6.47 16.78 -12.97
N ASP A 222 -6.91 17.42 -14.06
CA ASP A 222 -6.05 18.15 -14.98
C ASP A 222 -5.22 19.25 -14.28
N ASP A 223 -5.78 19.90 -13.26
CA ASP A 223 -5.11 20.94 -12.45
C ASP A 223 -4.87 20.54 -10.99
N THR A 224 -4.95 19.24 -10.66
CA THR A 224 -4.82 18.77 -9.28
C THR A 224 -3.36 18.50 -8.94
N ILE A 225 -2.78 19.30 -8.05
CA ILE A 225 -1.40 19.14 -7.56
C ILE A 225 -1.41 18.52 -6.17
N ILE A 226 -0.63 17.45 -5.98
CA ILE A 226 -0.52 16.72 -4.71
C ILE A 226 0.93 16.40 -4.38
N ASP A 227 1.17 16.04 -3.13
CA ASP A 227 2.36 15.31 -2.72
C ASP A 227 2.05 13.81 -2.68
N LEU A 228 3.01 12.97 -3.03
CA LEU A 228 2.79 11.54 -3.20
C LEU A 228 3.93 10.75 -2.56
N VAL A 229 3.58 9.72 -1.78
CA VAL A 229 4.53 8.71 -1.33
C VAL A 229 4.53 7.58 -2.33
N THR A 230 5.66 7.28 -2.95
CA THR A 230 5.79 6.23 -3.98
C THR A 230 6.85 5.20 -3.61
N VAL A 231 6.72 3.99 -4.13
CA VAL A 231 7.67 2.90 -3.93
C VAL A 231 8.12 2.41 -5.31
N ASP A 232 9.42 2.16 -5.47
CA ASP A 232 9.93 1.51 -6.68
C ASP A 232 9.60 0.02 -6.67
N TRP A 233 8.37 -0.29 -7.11
CA TRP A 233 7.87 -1.66 -7.18
C TRP A 233 8.65 -2.54 -8.17
N ALA A 234 9.31 -1.94 -9.17
CA ALA A 234 10.15 -2.68 -10.11
C ALA A 234 11.45 -3.12 -9.44
N ALA A 235 12.10 -2.23 -8.68
CA ALA A 235 13.27 -2.58 -7.88
C ALA A 235 12.93 -3.60 -6.78
N ALA A 236 11.78 -3.45 -6.12
CA ALA A 236 11.31 -4.41 -5.12
C ALA A 236 11.09 -5.80 -5.72
N ALA A 237 10.36 -5.90 -6.85
CA ALA A 237 10.14 -7.16 -7.54
C ALA A 237 11.46 -7.82 -7.97
N LYS A 238 12.38 -7.05 -8.57
CA LYS A 238 13.73 -7.52 -8.96
C LYS A 238 14.53 -8.07 -7.79
N SER A 239 14.51 -7.38 -6.65
CA SER A 239 15.25 -7.80 -5.45
C SER A 239 14.70 -9.11 -4.89
N ILE A 240 13.37 -9.21 -4.76
CA ILE A 240 12.70 -10.43 -4.30
C ILE A 240 12.99 -11.60 -5.25
N GLY A 241 12.89 -11.37 -6.56
CA GLY A 241 13.21 -12.39 -7.56
C GLY A 241 14.67 -12.82 -7.54
N HIS A 242 15.59 -11.89 -7.32
CA HIS A 242 17.01 -12.20 -7.18
C HIS A 242 17.30 -13.06 -5.94
N ASP A 243 16.73 -12.70 -4.80
CA ASP A 243 16.89 -13.45 -3.55
C ASP A 243 16.34 -14.88 -3.69
N LEU A 244 15.15 -15.04 -4.30
CA LEU A 244 14.57 -16.34 -4.62
C LEU A 244 15.44 -17.18 -5.56
N TRP A 245 15.92 -16.57 -6.64
CA TRP A 245 16.77 -17.23 -7.62
C TRP A 245 18.09 -17.73 -7.01
N THR A 246 18.72 -16.90 -6.17
CA THR A 246 19.98 -17.22 -5.50
C THR A 246 19.80 -18.10 -4.27
N ARG A 247 18.55 -18.46 -3.92
CA ARG A 247 18.18 -19.18 -2.69
C ARG A 247 18.66 -18.47 -1.43
N HIS A 248 18.72 -17.15 -1.48
CA HIS A 248 19.04 -16.33 -0.33
C HIS A 248 17.82 -16.27 0.58
N VAL A 249 17.95 -16.86 1.78
CA VAL A 249 16.90 -16.83 2.80
C VAL A 249 17.11 -15.58 3.65
N ARG A 250 16.14 -14.67 3.63
CA ARG A 250 16.12 -13.51 4.52
C ARG A 250 15.64 -13.97 5.91
N SER A 251 16.22 -13.40 6.96
CA SER A 251 15.67 -13.56 8.31
C SER A 251 14.61 -12.49 8.55
N PRO A 252 13.47 -12.83 9.16
CA PRO A 252 12.52 -11.83 9.66
C PRO A 252 13.11 -10.82 10.65
N ASP A 253 14.22 -11.16 11.31
CA ASP A 253 14.93 -10.28 12.24
C ASP A 253 15.78 -9.22 11.51
N GLU A 254 16.15 -9.49 10.27
CA GLU A 254 16.93 -8.60 9.39
C GLU A 254 16.25 -8.46 8.02
N PRO A 255 15.05 -7.86 7.98
CA PRO A 255 14.29 -7.74 6.75
C PRO A 255 14.96 -6.75 5.79
N LEU A 256 14.87 -7.03 4.49
CA LEU A 256 15.24 -6.04 3.47
C LEU A 256 14.17 -4.94 3.42
N ILE A 257 14.62 -3.68 3.51
CA ILE A 257 13.73 -2.53 3.56
C ILE A 257 13.70 -1.83 2.19
N PHE A 258 12.49 -1.69 1.64
CA PHE A 258 12.19 -0.84 0.50
C PHE A 258 11.71 0.52 1.01
N GLU A 259 12.59 1.52 0.95
CA GLU A 259 12.27 2.89 1.33
C GLU A 259 11.40 3.54 0.25
N ALA A 260 10.27 4.11 0.67
CA ALA A 260 9.44 4.93 -0.19
C ALA A 260 10.07 6.31 -0.41
N ALA A 261 9.78 6.93 -1.54
CA ALA A 261 10.22 8.28 -1.89
C ALA A 261 9.05 9.26 -1.82
N ALA A 262 9.34 10.52 -1.46
CA ALA A 262 8.40 11.61 -1.59
C ALA A 262 8.51 12.26 -2.98
N LEU A 263 7.39 12.38 -3.67
CA LEU A 263 7.25 13.24 -4.84
C LEU A 263 6.44 14.46 -4.44
N LEU A 264 7.07 15.63 -4.51
CA LEU A 264 6.45 16.87 -4.07
C LEU A 264 5.78 17.61 -5.22
N ARG A 265 4.57 18.10 -4.98
CA ARG A 265 3.79 18.97 -5.88
C ARG A 265 3.70 18.44 -7.31
N VAL A 266 3.34 17.17 -7.44
CA VAL A 266 3.16 16.52 -8.75
C VAL A 266 1.72 16.63 -9.24
N PRO A 267 1.49 16.70 -10.57
CA PRO A 267 0.15 16.60 -11.14
C PRO A 267 -0.44 15.21 -10.91
N LEU A 268 -1.59 15.12 -10.24
CA LEU A 268 -2.26 13.85 -9.95
C LEU A 268 -2.67 13.12 -11.23
N SER A 269 -2.96 13.84 -12.32
CA SER A 269 -3.28 13.26 -13.63
C SER A 269 -2.19 12.32 -14.18
N LEU A 270 -0.91 12.54 -13.83
CA LEU A 270 0.19 11.65 -14.22
C LEU A 270 0.27 10.37 -13.37
N TYR A 271 -0.38 10.37 -12.21
CA TYR A 271 -0.33 9.29 -11.22
C TYR A 271 -1.72 8.72 -10.90
N SER A 272 -2.73 9.04 -11.71
CA SER A 272 -4.06 8.44 -11.64
C SER A 272 -4.26 7.49 -12.81
N GLN A 273 -4.60 6.24 -12.53
CA GLN A 273 -5.00 5.30 -13.59
C GLN A 273 -6.50 5.39 -13.85
N LYS A 274 -6.85 5.53 -15.14
CA LYS A 274 -8.18 5.19 -15.64
C LYS A 274 -8.21 3.68 -15.81
N LEU A 275 -9.03 3.00 -15.00
CA LEU A 275 -9.25 1.54 -15.12
C LEU A 275 -10.01 1.22 -16.41
#